data_AF-A0A1H6C879-F1
#
_entry.id   AF-A0A1H6C879-F1
#
_cell.length_a   1.000
_cell.length_b   1.000
_cell.length_c   1.000
_cell.angle_alpha   90.00
_cell.angle_beta   90.00
_cell.angle_gamma   90.00
#
_symmetry.space_group_name_H-M   'P 1'
#
loop_
_entity.id
_entity.type
_entity.pdbx_description
1 polymer ?
#
loop_
_entity_poly.entity_id
_entity_poly.type
_entity_poly.pdbx_seq_one_letter_code
_entity_poly.pdbx_strand_id
1 'polypeptide(L)'
;MPDQPFARAVERMRSTDPALREKGFDFLREHADSYVEELVAAFEREHDDAAMRCLLLELVAEARDPRALPVLAAHLDGSDETLQFWAIRGLEMLGTREAEQALDRARAEGWIF
;
A
#
# COMPACT_ATOMS: atom_id res chain seq x y z
N MET A 1 -19.74 -2.28 8.28
CA MET A 1 -19.11 -3.59 8.55
C MET A 1 -18.06 -3.77 7.48
N PRO A 2 -16.80 -4.13 7.80
CA PRO A 2 -15.82 -4.44 6.76
C PRO A 2 -16.37 -5.53 5.86
N ASP A 3 -16.08 -5.45 4.56
CA ASP A 3 -16.52 -6.49 3.62
C ASP A 3 -15.92 -7.84 4.05
N GLN A 4 -16.76 -8.87 4.11
CA GLN A 4 -16.38 -10.18 4.66
C GLN A 4 -15.22 -10.85 3.90
N PRO A 5 -15.14 -10.78 2.55
CA PRO A 5 -14.02 -11.31 1.79
C PRO A 5 -12.71 -10.57 2.09
N PHE A 6 -12.74 -9.25 2.20
CA PHE A 6 -11.58 -8.43 2.56
C PHE A 6 -11.02 -8.83 3.93
N ALA A 7 -11.87 -8.82 4.97
CA ALA A 7 -11.45 -9.16 6.32
C ALA A 7 -10.83 -10.56 6.42
N ARG A 8 -11.42 -11.54 5.73
CA ARG A 8 -10.89 -12.91 5.67
C ARG A 8 -9.55 -12.99 4.94
N ALA A 9 -9.34 -12.18 3.90
CA ALA A 9 -8.06 -12.16 3.19
C ALA A 9 -6.94 -11.53 4.04
N VAL A 10 -7.24 -10.44 4.75
CA VAL A 10 -6.33 -9.84 5.74
C VAL A 10 -5.99 -10.83 6.86
N GLU A 11 -6.97 -11.58 7.38
CA GLU A 11 -6.72 -12.63 8.38
C GLU A 11 -5.79 -13.72 7.83
N ARG A 12 -6.03 -14.16 6.58
CA ARG A 12 -5.18 -15.15 5.90
C ARG A 12 -3.74 -14.68 5.75
N MET A 13 -3.52 -13.41 5.42
CA MET A 13 -2.18 -12.82 5.34
C MET A 13 -1.40 -12.89 6.67
N ARG A 14 -2.10 -12.96 7.81
CA ARG A 14 -1.49 -13.14 9.14
C ARG A 14 -1.28 -14.59 9.56
N SER A 15 -1.74 -15.55 8.75
CA SER A 15 -1.62 -16.98 9.07
C SER A 15 -0.16 -17.40 9.21
N THR A 16 0.12 -18.36 10.08
CA THR A 16 1.45 -19.01 10.13
C THR A 16 1.66 -19.97 8.95
N ASP A 17 0.59 -20.43 8.30
CA ASP A 17 0.63 -21.22 7.08
C ASP A 17 0.99 -20.34 5.86
N PRO A 18 2.16 -20.56 5.21
CA PRO A 18 2.58 -19.79 4.05
C PRO A 18 1.58 -19.82 2.89
N ALA A 19 0.92 -20.94 2.66
CA ALA A 19 -0.02 -21.09 1.54
C ALA A 19 -1.30 -20.28 1.79
N LEU A 20 -1.70 -20.13 3.05
CA LEU A 20 -2.82 -19.24 3.40
C LEU A 20 -2.43 -17.78 3.28
N ARG A 21 -1.21 -17.40 3.70
CA ARG A 21 -0.73 -16.02 3.54
C ARG A 21 -0.74 -15.58 2.08
N GLU A 22 -0.12 -16.39 1.23
CA GLU A 22 -0.05 -16.15 -0.21
C GLU A 22 -1.46 -16.01 -0.81
N LYS A 23 -2.38 -16.94 -0.51
CA LYS A 23 -3.77 -16.84 -0.98
C LYS A 23 -4.51 -15.60 -0.49
N GLY A 24 -4.22 -15.12 0.72
CA GLY A 24 -4.80 -13.88 1.25
C GLY A 24 -4.30 -12.67 0.47
N PHE A 25 -2.99 -12.61 0.25
CA PHE A 25 -2.34 -11.54 -0.49
C PHE A 25 -2.78 -11.52 -1.96
N ASP A 26 -2.73 -12.66 -2.65
CA ASP A 26 -3.13 -12.78 -4.06
C ASP A 26 -4.57 -12.33 -4.29
N PHE A 27 -5.49 -12.75 -3.41
CA PHE A 27 -6.88 -12.33 -3.48
C PHE A 27 -7.00 -10.80 -3.40
N LEU A 28 -6.34 -10.16 -2.43
CA LEU A 28 -6.42 -8.70 -2.30
C LEU A 28 -5.74 -8.00 -3.47
N ARG A 29 -4.63 -8.53 -3.99
CA ARG A 29 -3.92 -7.97 -5.13
C ARG A 29 -4.77 -7.98 -6.40
N GLU A 30 -5.47 -9.10 -6.65
CA GLU A 30 -6.39 -9.23 -7.79
C GLU A 30 -7.59 -8.27 -7.72
N HIS A 31 -7.95 -7.80 -6.52
CA HIS A 31 -9.12 -6.96 -6.27
C HIS A 31 -8.75 -5.61 -5.63
N ALA A 32 -7.50 -5.17 -5.77
CA ALA A 32 -6.96 -4.06 -4.98
C ALA A 32 -7.70 -2.74 -5.27
N ASP A 33 -8.07 -2.51 -6.52
CA ASP A 33 -8.86 -1.36 -6.99
C ASP A 33 -10.22 -1.25 -6.29
N SER A 34 -10.83 -2.39 -5.97
CA SER A 34 -12.13 -2.51 -5.35
C SER A 34 -12.10 -2.27 -3.84
N TYR A 35 -10.92 -2.37 -3.21
CA TYR A 35 -10.73 -2.27 -1.76
C TYR A 35 -9.76 -1.15 -1.34
N VAL A 36 -9.50 -0.15 -2.19
CA VAL A 36 -8.50 0.89 -1.87
C VAL A 36 -8.77 1.58 -0.53
N GLU A 37 -10.01 1.91 -0.19
CA GLU A 37 -10.33 2.59 1.07
C GLU A 37 -10.07 1.68 2.28
N GLU A 38 -10.44 0.40 2.17
CA GLU A 38 -10.19 -0.60 3.21
C GLU A 38 -8.70 -0.92 3.36
N LEU A 39 -7.95 -0.98 2.25
CA LEU A 39 -6.50 -1.19 2.24
C LEU A 39 -5.77 -0.03 2.91
N VAL A 40 -6.13 1.21 2.56
CA VAL A 40 -5.59 2.42 3.20
C VAL A 40 -5.90 2.41 4.70
N ALA A 41 -7.16 2.18 5.08
CA ALA A 41 -7.55 2.13 6.48
C ALA A 41 -6.89 0.98 7.24
N ALA A 42 -6.60 -0.16 6.60
CA ALA A 42 -5.88 -1.27 7.20
C ALA A 42 -4.40 -0.93 7.42
N PHE A 43 -3.77 -0.31 6.43
CA PHE A 43 -2.38 0.14 6.52
C PHE A 43 -2.18 1.19 7.62
N GLU A 44 -3.08 2.17 7.72
CA GLU A 44 -3.01 3.23 8.73
C GLU A 44 -3.17 2.70 10.17
N ARG A 45 -3.91 1.60 10.36
CA ARG A 45 -4.12 0.97 11.68
C ARG A 45 -3.03 -0.02 12.07
N GLU A 46 -2.24 -0.49 11.11
CA GLU A 46 -1.18 -1.45 11.37
C GLU A 46 0.09 -0.71 11.78
N HIS A 47 0.52 -0.80 13.03
CA HIS A 47 1.70 -0.06 13.53
C HIS A 47 2.87 -0.95 13.93
N ASP A 48 2.58 -2.18 14.38
CA ASP A 48 3.57 -3.01 15.09
C ASP A 48 4.18 -4.08 14.19
N ASP A 49 3.45 -4.54 13.17
CA ASP A 49 3.92 -5.57 12.24
C ASP A 49 4.47 -4.94 10.96
N ALA A 50 5.78 -4.70 10.93
CA ALA A 50 6.47 -4.12 9.77
C ALA A 50 6.26 -4.93 8.48
N ALA A 51 6.24 -6.27 8.56
CA ALA A 51 6.01 -7.12 7.39
C ALA A 51 4.59 -6.93 6.85
N MET A 52 3.60 -6.88 7.74
CA MET A 52 2.22 -6.60 7.36
C MET A 52 2.04 -5.19 6.78
N ARG A 53 2.71 -4.17 7.35
CA ARG A 53 2.70 -2.79 6.81
C ARG A 53 3.21 -2.76 5.37
N CYS A 54 4.31 -3.44 5.09
CA CYS A 54 4.87 -3.52 3.74
C CYS A 54 3.88 -4.17 2.75
N LEU A 55 3.30 -5.32 3.12
CA LEU A 55 2.31 -6.00 2.26
C LEU A 55 1.08 -5.13 2.01
N LEU A 56 0.58 -4.42 3.03
CA LEU A 56 -0.57 -3.54 2.87
C LEU A 56 -0.26 -2.34 1.98
N LEU A 57 0.92 -1.71 2.11
CA LEU A 57 1.29 -0.59 1.25
C LEU A 57 1.55 -1.02 -0.20
N GLU A 58 2.09 -2.22 -0.41
CA GLU A 58 2.20 -2.84 -1.74
C GLU A 58 0.80 -3.00 -2.37
N LEU A 59 -0.18 -3.51 -1.62
CA LEU A 59 -1.56 -3.65 -2.12
C LEU A 59 -2.21 -2.29 -2.39
N VAL A 60 -1.96 -1.27 -1.56
CA VAL A 60 -2.41 0.11 -1.81
C VAL A 60 -1.82 0.65 -3.10
N ALA A 61 -0.55 0.39 -3.39
CA ALA A 61 0.10 0.77 -4.64
C ALA A 61 -0.50 0.02 -5.85
N GLU A 62 -0.73 -1.29 -5.74
CA GLU A 62 -1.33 -2.12 -6.80
C GLU A 62 -2.80 -1.81 -7.07
N ALA A 63 -3.51 -1.13 -6.16
CA ALA A 63 -4.85 -0.64 -6.39
C ALA A 63 -4.92 0.39 -7.54
N ARG A 64 -3.82 1.11 -7.81
CA ARG A 64 -3.69 2.14 -8.87
C ARG A 64 -4.82 3.17 -8.87
N ASP A 65 -5.40 3.41 -7.70
CA ASP A 65 -6.52 4.30 -7.52
C ASP A 65 -6.03 5.64 -6.95
N PRO A 66 -6.37 6.79 -7.56
CA PRO A 66 -5.95 8.11 -7.09
C PRO A 66 -6.29 8.41 -5.63
N ARG A 67 -7.28 7.72 -5.02
CA ARG A 67 -7.59 7.83 -3.60
C ARG A 67 -6.41 7.40 -2.70
N ALA A 68 -5.49 6.59 -3.19
CA ALA A 68 -4.28 6.19 -2.48
C ALA A 68 -3.17 7.26 -2.46
N LEU A 69 -3.27 8.32 -3.28
CA LEU A 69 -2.22 9.32 -3.42
C LEU A 69 -1.77 9.92 -2.07
N PRO A 70 -2.67 10.36 -1.16
CA PRO A 70 -2.26 10.99 0.08
C PRO A 70 -1.41 10.07 0.97
N VAL A 71 -1.78 8.79 1.08
CA VAL A 71 -1.04 7.84 1.91
C VAL A 71 0.30 7.47 1.28
N LEU A 72 0.36 7.30 -0.04
CA LEU A 72 1.63 7.02 -0.73
C LEU A 72 2.59 8.21 -0.60
N ALA A 73 2.11 9.44 -0.84
CA ALA A 73 2.93 10.64 -0.71
C ALA A 73 3.48 10.86 0.71
N ALA A 74 2.71 10.50 1.75
CA ALA A 74 3.15 10.61 3.14
C ALA A 74 4.36 9.73 3.49
N HIS A 75 4.64 8.71 2.67
CA HIS A 75 5.76 7.78 2.86
C HIS A 75 7.00 8.09 2.00
N LEU A 76 7.03 9.23 1.31
CA LEU A 76 8.21 9.66 0.55
C LEU A 76 9.36 10.15 1.45
N ASP A 77 9.08 10.82 2.57
CA ASP A 77 10.07 11.29 3.57
C ASP A 77 10.32 10.26 4.69
N GLY A 78 10.04 8.97 4.41
CA GLY A 78 10.15 7.91 5.40
C GLY A 78 11.58 7.38 5.53
N SER A 79 11.99 7.01 6.75
CA SER A 79 13.24 6.26 6.99
C SER A 79 13.12 4.77 6.67
N ASP A 80 11.90 4.27 6.44
CA ASP A 80 11.66 2.89 6.05
C ASP A 80 11.77 2.76 4.52
N GLU A 81 12.92 2.26 4.05
CA GLU A 81 13.23 2.11 2.64
C GLU A 81 12.22 1.20 1.90
N THR A 82 11.62 0.21 2.57
CA THR A 82 10.66 -0.69 1.94
C THR A 82 9.31 0.01 1.74
N LEU A 83 8.86 0.79 2.73
CA LEU A 83 7.66 1.60 2.58
C LEU A 83 7.86 2.73 1.56
N GLN A 84 9.04 3.37 1.57
CA GLN A 84 9.39 4.40 0.59
C GLN A 84 9.42 3.83 -0.83
N PHE A 85 9.97 2.62 -1.02
CA PHE A 85 9.93 1.93 -2.31
C PHE A 85 8.49 1.77 -2.83
N TRP A 86 7.59 1.21 -2.03
CA TRP A 86 6.19 1.03 -2.44
C TRP A 86 5.42 2.33 -2.64
N ALA A 87 5.73 3.36 -1.84
CA ALA A 87 5.22 4.71 -2.04
C ALA A 87 5.60 5.26 -3.42
N ILE A 88 6.88 5.19 -3.79
CA ILE A 88 7.39 5.63 -5.10
C ILE A 88 6.71 4.83 -6.21
N ARG A 89 6.74 3.49 -6.13
CA ARG A 89 6.13 2.61 -7.14
C ARG A 89 4.64 2.88 -7.31
N GLY A 90 3.91 3.06 -6.21
CA GLY A 90 2.48 3.38 -6.24
C GLY A 90 2.20 4.70 -6.96
N LEU A 91 2.95 5.76 -6.63
CA LEU A 91 2.80 7.06 -7.30
C LEU A 91 3.15 7.00 -8.79
N GLU A 92 4.20 6.26 -9.17
CA GLU A 92 4.52 6.00 -10.58
C GLU A 92 3.38 5.28 -11.30
N MET A 93 2.77 4.28 -10.65
CA MET A 93 1.67 3.49 -11.20
C MET A 93 0.36 4.26 -11.32
N LEU A 94 0.14 5.30 -10.48
CA LEU A 94 -1.00 6.18 -10.63
C LEU A 94 -0.96 6.95 -11.95
N GLY A 95 0.24 7.35 -12.40
CA GLY A 95 0.41 8.10 -13.66
C GLY A 95 -0.41 9.40 -13.74
N THR A 96 -0.74 9.99 -12.59
CA THR A 96 -1.48 11.26 -12.51
C THR A 96 -0.52 12.43 -12.37
N ARG A 97 -0.95 13.61 -12.80
CA ARG A 97 -0.17 14.84 -12.66
C ARG A 97 0.17 15.14 -11.20
N GLU A 98 -0.77 14.88 -10.30
CA GLU A 98 -0.62 15.08 -8.88
C GLU A 98 0.44 14.13 -8.30
N ALA A 99 0.49 12.87 -8.77
CA ALA A 99 1.51 11.91 -8.36
C ALA A 99 2.91 12.30 -8.88
N GLU A 100 3.01 12.75 -10.13
CA GLU A 100 4.25 13.29 -10.70
C GLU A 100 4.77 14.48 -9.87
N GLN A 101 3.88 15.41 -9.51
CA GLN A 101 4.22 16.56 -8.67
C GLN A 101 4.70 16.17 -7.27
N ALA A 102 4.14 15.12 -6.68
CA ALA A 102 4.58 14.60 -5.39
C ALA A 102 6.00 14.03 -5.48
N LEU A 103 6.29 13.24 -6.53
CA LEU A 103 7.62 12.68 -6.77
C LEU A 103 8.65 13.77 -7.07
N ASP A 104 8.32 14.76 -7.89
CA ASP A 104 9.23 15.87 -8.22
C ASP A 104 9.56 16.72 -7.00
N ARG A 105 8.58 16.95 -6.12
CA ARG A 105 8.82 17.63 -4.84
C ARG A 105 9.76 16.82 -3.96
N ALA A 106 9.51 15.52 -3.81
CA ALA A 106 10.34 14.65 -3.00
C ALA A 106 11.80 14.59 -3.50
N ARG A 107 12.02 14.61 -4.83
CA ARG A 107 13.37 14.74 -5.42
C ARG A 107 14.02 16.09 -5.09
N ALA A 108 13.27 17.18 -5.21
CA ALA A 108 13.78 18.52 -4.90
C ALA A 108 14.14 18.68 -3.42
N GLU A 109 13.44 17.98 -2.54
CA GLU A 109 13.68 17.94 -1.08
C GLU A 109 14.77 16.93 -0.70
N GLY A 110 15.22 16.10 -1.64
CA GLY A 110 16.27 15.09 -1.42
C GLY A 110 15.81 13.85 -0.66
N TRP A 111 14.50 13.62 -0.59
CA TRP A 111 13.91 12.44 0.04
C TRP A 111 14.11 11.19 -0.81
N ILE A 112 14.07 11.34 -2.14
CA ILE A 112 14.22 10.26 -3.11
C ILE A 112 15.19 10.68 -4.22
N PHE A 113 15.83 9.71 -4.88
CA PHE A 113 16.91 9.92 -5.86
C PHE A 113 16.54 9.49 -7.28
#